data_AF-A0A2M7ZHS7-F1
#
_entry.id   AF-A0A2M7ZHS7-F1
#
_cell.length_a   1.000
_cell.length_b   1.000
_cell.length_c   1.000
_cell.angle_alpha   90.00
_cell.angle_beta   90.00
_cell.angle_gamma   90.00
#
_symmetry.space_group_name_H-M   'P 1'
#
loop_
_entity.id
_entity.type
_entity.pdbx_description
1 polymer ?
#
loop_
_entity_poly.entity_id
_entity_poly.type
_entity_poly.pdbx_seq_one_letter_code
_entity_poly.pdbx_strand_id
1 'polypeptide(L)'
;MYKYIIYLFLSLIILNTSFAKTNNKINSRVIQQKADECLTCHFDNESNNNEPAHLFKQDIHFSKGIACAGCHGGDSSKDDMDEAMDKNKGYIGILSKEERYQVCVKCHSDPNKMKSFGSNIPTDQFEKLKGSIHFIKSVNAVTPIADCVTCHSVHNIASVKDPRSKVYPANVPSLCKSCHSNPTFMKQYNPSLPVDQYEKYRTSVHGKQNLKGDAKVAECVSCHGNHDILSVKNSKSPVYPSNVPQLCSTCHSDKNLMDKYKLPHDQYENYKGSIHGEALFVKQDLSAPACNDCHGNHGATPPGVESISNVCGTCHAFNAELFAKSPHKKAFDKLKYPECITCHSNHKIVHATDELLGVAKNSKCVQCHKNEPNDKGFMIAAEMKSLFDSLESADKISLDLLKSASQKGMDVSEADYSLKQIKQILIQARTITHLSDIKEFKDKMDEGFIITNKTKQAGLDAIDEFYFRRYGLGIATIIITFLVVLLYIKTKRIDKKK
;
A
#
# COMPACT_ATOMS: atom_id res chain seq x y z
N MET A 1 -19.27 35.79 76.44
CA MET A 1 -19.62 34.38 76.19
C MET A 1 -21.11 34.19 75.77
N TYR A 2 -21.72 35.14 75.03
CA TYR A 2 -23.14 35.08 74.64
C TYR A 2 -23.41 35.52 73.18
N LYS A 3 -22.35 35.69 72.36
CA LYS A 3 -22.46 36.06 70.93
C LYS A 3 -21.96 34.98 69.95
N TYR A 4 -21.42 33.87 70.44
CA TYR A 4 -20.95 32.74 69.61
C TYR A 4 -21.88 31.51 69.62
N ILE A 5 -22.93 31.51 70.43
CA ILE A 5 -23.90 30.38 70.51
C ILE A 5 -25.06 30.55 69.50
N ILE A 6 -25.33 31.78 69.04
CA ILE A 6 -26.44 32.06 68.10
C ILE A 6 -26.08 31.72 66.65
N TYR A 7 -24.79 31.71 66.29
CA TYR A 7 -24.35 31.34 64.93
C TYR A 7 -24.16 29.83 64.71
N LEU A 8 -24.21 29.01 65.77
CA LEU A 8 -24.04 27.56 65.67
C LEU A 8 -25.37 26.79 65.56
N PHE A 9 -26.51 27.44 65.83
CA PHE A 9 -27.85 26.86 65.67
C PHE A 9 -28.54 27.20 64.35
N LEU A 10 -28.09 28.24 63.62
CA LEU A 10 -28.64 28.57 62.29
C LEU A 10 -27.98 27.80 61.13
N SER A 11 -26.81 27.18 61.33
CA SER A 11 -26.12 26.39 60.31
C SER A 11 -26.58 24.92 60.25
N LEU A 12 -27.28 24.42 61.28
CA LEU A 12 -27.77 23.03 61.34
C LEU A 12 -29.19 22.84 60.77
N ILE A 13 -29.90 23.91 60.42
CA ILE A 13 -31.27 23.83 59.87
C ILE A 13 -31.31 24.06 58.34
N ILE A 14 -30.23 24.57 57.73
CA ILE A 14 -30.14 24.77 56.27
C ILE A 14 -29.57 23.54 55.52
N LEU A 15 -29.11 22.52 56.26
CA LEU A 15 -28.56 21.28 55.66
C LEU A 15 -29.56 20.12 55.48
N ASN A 16 -30.85 20.32 55.77
CA ASN A 16 -31.84 19.23 55.73
C ASN A 16 -33.09 19.45 54.87
N THR A 17 -33.11 20.45 53.98
CA THR A 17 -34.25 20.68 53.07
C THR A 17 -33.80 21.12 51.68
N SER A 18 -33.09 20.26 50.94
CA SER A 18 -33.00 20.36 49.46
C SER A 18 -32.60 19.07 48.74
N PHE A 19 -32.91 17.90 49.30
CA PHE A 19 -33.15 16.70 48.47
C PHE A 19 -34.63 16.69 48.00
N ALA A 20 -35.02 17.78 47.34
CA ALA A 20 -36.26 17.83 46.59
C ALA A 20 -36.05 17.02 45.30
N LYS A 21 -36.60 15.80 45.30
CA LYS A 21 -37.13 15.07 44.15
C LYS A 21 -36.88 15.72 42.77
N THR A 22 -35.68 15.60 42.24
CA THR A 22 -35.52 15.41 40.81
C THR A 22 -35.93 13.98 40.53
N ASN A 23 -37.22 13.80 40.23
CA ASN A 23 -37.75 12.65 39.51
C ASN A 23 -37.06 12.61 38.13
N ASN A 24 -35.80 12.17 38.10
CA ASN A 24 -35.30 11.46 36.95
C ASN A 24 -36.14 10.20 36.88
N LYS A 25 -37.16 10.23 36.02
CA LYS A 25 -37.69 9.03 35.38
C LYS A 25 -36.50 8.38 34.68
N ILE A 26 -35.69 7.64 35.44
CA ILE A 26 -34.99 6.49 34.92
C ILE A 26 -36.12 5.67 34.35
N ASN A 27 -36.18 5.62 33.04
CA ASN A 27 -37.11 4.81 32.29
C ASN A 27 -36.66 3.36 32.53
N SER A 28 -36.95 2.85 33.73
CA SER A 28 -36.76 1.47 34.12
C SER A 28 -37.86 0.66 33.45
N ARG A 29 -37.77 0.55 32.11
CA ARG A 29 -38.15 -0.69 31.46
C ARG A 29 -37.04 -1.70 31.79
N VAL A 30 -37.00 -2.12 33.05
CA VAL A 30 -36.56 -3.48 33.34
C VAL A 30 -37.61 -4.32 32.66
N ILE A 31 -37.31 -4.81 31.46
CA ILE A 31 -38.08 -5.90 30.88
C ILE A 31 -38.00 -6.99 31.94
N GLN A 32 -39.11 -7.26 32.61
CA GLN A 32 -39.21 -8.37 33.54
C GLN A 32 -38.81 -9.62 32.75
N GLN A 33 -37.59 -10.08 32.99
CA GLN A 33 -37.03 -11.22 32.27
C GLN A 33 -37.94 -12.39 32.63
N LYS A 34 -38.59 -12.98 31.62
CA LYS A 34 -39.40 -14.18 31.81
C LYS A 34 -38.49 -15.23 32.46
N ALA A 35 -38.96 -15.92 33.50
CA ALA A 35 -38.19 -16.99 34.13
C ALA A 35 -37.71 -17.97 33.05
N ASP A 36 -36.41 -18.27 33.06
CA ASP A 36 -35.76 -19.24 32.17
C ASP A 36 -35.35 -20.42 33.04
N GLU A 37 -36.23 -21.41 33.14
CA GLU A 37 -36.03 -22.62 33.95
C GLU A 37 -34.86 -23.45 33.42
N CYS A 38 -34.54 -23.36 32.12
CA CYS A 38 -33.34 -23.96 31.57
C CYS A 38 -32.10 -23.35 32.21
N LEU A 39 -32.03 -22.01 32.30
CA LEU A 39 -30.90 -21.33 32.92
C LEU A 39 -30.80 -21.66 34.43
N THR A 40 -31.92 -21.67 35.16
CA THR A 40 -31.93 -22.01 36.59
C THR A 40 -31.40 -23.43 36.83
N CYS A 41 -32.00 -24.43 36.18
CA CYS A 41 -31.64 -25.82 36.38
C CYS A 41 -30.20 -26.10 35.93
N HIS A 42 -29.77 -25.60 34.76
CA HIS A 42 -28.40 -25.81 34.30
C HIS A 42 -27.37 -25.08 35.16
N PHE A 43 -27.67 -23.88 35.66
CA PHE A 43 -26.73 -23.15 36.53
C PHE A 43 -26.46 -23.87 37.85
N ASP A 44 -27.47 -24.55 38.41
CA ASP A 44 -27.32 -25.28 39.68
C ASP A 44 -26.61 -26.65 39.50
N ASN A 45 -26.67 -27.22 38.29
CA ASN A 45 -26.13 -28.54 37.97
C ASN A 45 -24.78 -28.50 37.22
N GLU A 46 -24.35 -27.32 36.77
CA GLU A 46 -23.06 -27.15 36.09
C GLU A 46 -21.90 -27.08 37.10
N SER A 47 -20.82 -27.79 36.76
CA SER A 47 -19.72 -28.04 37.72
C SER A 47 -18.80 -26.84 37.95
N ASN A 48 -18.80 -25.84 37.07
CA ASN A 48 -17.86 -24.71 37.15
C ASN A 48 -18.32 -23.48 36.33
N ASN A 49 -17.69 -22.34 36.58
CA ASN A 49 -18.02 -21.05 35.95
C ASN A 49 -17.71 -20.93 34.45
N ASN A 50 -17.06 -21.91 33.82
CA ASN A 50 -16.81 -21.94 32.38
C ASN A 50 -17.86 -22.74 31.62
N GLU A 51 -18.85 -23.29 32.30
CA GLU A 51 -19.96 -24.02 31.69
C GLU A 51 -21.01 -23.05 31.09
N PRO A 52 -21.82 -23.51 30.12
CA PRO A 52 -22.74 -22.66 29.34
C PRO A 52 -23.67 -21.74 30.15
N ALA A 53 -24.37 -22.25 31.17
CA ALA A 53 -25.32 -21.46 31.96
C ALA A 53 -24.63 -20.37 32.79
N HIS A 54 -23.43 -20.65 33.31
CA HIS A 54 -22.63 -19.63 34.01
C HIS A 54 -22.14 -18.52 33.07
N LEU A 55 -21.72 -18.89 31.85
CA LEU A 55 -21.25 -17.95 30.84
C LEU A 55 -22.40 -17.08 30.28
N PHE A 56 -23.58 -17.67 30.09
CA PHE A 56 -24.70 -17.03 29.40
C PHE A 56 -25.24 -15.79 30.11
N LYS A 57 -25.10 -15.72 31.44
CA LYS A 57 -25.43 -14.51 32.24
C LYS A 57 -24.70 -13.26 31.76
N GLN A 58 -23.56 -13.41 31.09
CA GLN A 58 -22.75 -12.31 30.56
C GLN A 58 -22.99 -12.02 29.07
N ASP A 59 -23.84 -12.80 28.41
CA ASP A 59 -24.12 -12.72 26.98
C ASP A 59 -25.00 -11.50 26.64
N ILE A 60 -24.71 -10.88 25.50
CA ILE A 60 -25.51 -9.76 25.00
C ILE A 60 -26.96 -10.19 24.72
N HIS A 61 -27.20 -11.42 24.28
CA HIS A 61 -28.54 -11.95 24.01
C HIS A 61 -29.33 -12.11 25.31
N PHE A 62 -28.70 -12.58 26.39
CA PHE A 62 -29.32 -12.63 27.72
C PHE A 62 -29.74 -11.23 28.18
N SER A 63 -28.85 -10.23 28.04
CA SER A 63 -29.17 -8.82 28.38
C SER A 63 -30.32 -8.22 27.56
N LYS A 64 -30.63 -8.84 26.41
CA LYS A 64 -31.73 -8.46 25.50
C LYS A 64 -32.99 -9.29 25.72
N GLY A 65 -33.02 -10.14 26.74
CA GLY A 65 -34.18 -10.95 27.11
C GLY A 65 -34.36 -12.22 26.26
N ILE A 66 -33.30 -12.69 25.59
CA ILE A 66 -33.33 -13.97 24.87
C ILE A 66 -32.96 -15.08 25.85
N ALA A 67 -33.87 -16.04 26.00
CA ALA A 67 -33.69 -17.25 26.81
C ALA A 67 -32.89 -18.34 26.06
N CYS A 68 -32.48 -19.39 26.77
CA CYS A 68 -31.81 -20.57 26.19
C CYS A 68 -32.59 -21.15 24.99
N ALA A 69 -33.92 -21.23 25.13
CA ALA A 69 -34.84 -21.70 24.09
C ALA A 69 -34.86 -20.81 22.83
N GLY A 70 -34.38 -19.57 22.92
CA GLY A 70 -34.23 -18.70 21.75
C GLY A 70 -33.21 -19.21 20.74
N CYS A 71 -32.22 -19.99 21.19
CA CYS A 71 -31.23 -20.64 20.33
C CYS A 71 -31.47 -22.14 20.20
N HIS A 72 -31.79 -22.82 21.31
CA HIS A 72 -31.94 -24.29 21.37
C HIS A 72 -33.37 -24.78 21.14
N GLY A 73 -34.36 -23.90 21.04
CA GLY A 73 -35.78 -24.26 20.97
C GLY A 73 -36.31 -24.84 22.29
N GLY A 74 -37.50 -25.44 22.27
CA GLY A 74 -38.15 -25.96 23.47
C GLY A 74 -38.93 -24.89 24.24
N ASP A 75 -39.18 -25.14 25.53
CA ASP A 75 -40.02 -24.30 26.38
C ASP A 75 -39.31 -23.92 27.67
N SER A 76 -38.71 -22.73 27.69
CA SER A 76 -37.93 -22.24 28.84
C SER A 76 -38.77 -21.91 30.07
N SER A 77 -40.09 -22.08 30.03
CA SER A 77 -40.97 -21.86 31.19
C SER A 77 -41.26 -23.12 31.99
N LYS A 78 -40.71 -24.27 31.57
CA LYS A 78 -40.92 -25.58 32.17
C LYS A 78 -39.66 -26.05 32.89
N ASP A 79 -39.83 -26.50 34.13
CA ASP A 79 -38.80 -27.10 34.97
C ASP A 79 -38.65 -28.61 34.70
N ASP A 80 -39.71 -29.28 34.25
CA ASP A 80 -39.66 -30.64 33.76
C ASP A 80 -38.86 -30.76 32.45
N MET A 81 -37.88 -31.66 32.46
CA MET A 81 -36.93 -31.84 31.35
C MET A 81 -37.61 -32.31 30.06
N ASP A 82 -38.58 -33.21 30.14
CA ASP A 82 -39.25 -33.77 28.96
C ASP A 82 -40.17 -32.72 28.33
N GLU A 83 -40.84 -31.89 29.14
CA GLU A 83 -41.66 -30.78 28.64
C GLU A 83 -40.84 -29.59 28.11
N ALA A 84 -39.67 -29.32 28.72
CA ALA A 84 -38.78 -28.22 28.35
C ALA A 84 -37.98 -28.53 27.07
N MET A 85 -37.49 -29.77 26.94
CA MET A 85 -36.67 -30.25 25.82
C MET A 85 -37.47 -31.05 24.77
N ASP A 86 -38.78 -30.80 24.68
CA ASP A 86 -39.65 -31.46 23.70
C ASP A 86 -39.29 -31.06 22.26
N LYS A 87 -38.95 -32.06 21.43
CA LYS A 87 -38.67 -31.88 20.01
C LYS A 87 -39.87 -31.33 19.24
N ASN A 88 -41.11 -31.59 19.67
CA ASN A 88 -42.31 -31.05 19.05
C ASN A 88 -42.44 -29.54 19.27
N LYS A 89 -41.81 -29.00 20.33
CA LYS A 89 -41.66 -27.56 20.56
C LYS A 89 -40.41 -26.98 19.92
N GLY A 90 -39.79 -27.73 18.99
CA GLY A 90 -38.64 -27.30 18.21
C GLY A 90 -37.32 -27.34 18.97
N TYR A 91 -37.20 -28.11 20.05
CA TYR A 91 -35.92 -28.33 20.73
C TYR A 91 -34.92 -29.04 19.82
N ILE A 92 -33.73 -28.47 19.64
CA ILE A 92 -32.68 -28.96 18.73
C ILE A 92 -31.41 -29.44 19.44
N GLY A 93 -31.31 -29.27 20.76
CA GLY A 93 -30.15 -29.69 21.54
C GLY A 93 -28.84 -29.00 21.12
N ILE A 94 -27.71 -29.71 21.25
CA ILE A 94 -26.38 -29.18 20.90
C ILE A 94 -26.19 -29.26 19.38
N LEU A 95 -25.93 -28.11 18.76
CA LEU A 95 -25.81 -27.96 17.32
C LEU A 95 -24.46 -28.49 16.79
N SER A 96 -24.50 -29.15 15.63
CA SER A 96 -23.28 -29.57 14.92
C SER A 96 -22.54 -28.36 14.31
N LYS A 97 -21.32 -28.60 13.82
CA LYS A 97 -20.55 -27.54 13.16
C LYS A 97 -21.15 -27.08 11.84
N GLU A 98 -21.91 -27.95 11.16
CA GLU A 98 -22.54 -27.64 9.89
C GLU A 98 -23.80 -26.79 10.02
N GLU A 99 -24.46 -26.84 11.18
CA GLU A 99 -25.82 -26.29 11.32
C GLU A 99 -25.88 -25.09 12.28
N ARG A 100 -24.90 -24.92 13.18
CA ARG A 100 -24.98 -23.91 14.25
C ARG A 100 -25.15 -22.46 13.76
N TYR A 101 -24.59 -22.10 12.61
CA TYR A 101 -24.74 -20.74 12.08
C TYR A 101 -26.19 -20.43 11.64
N GLN A 102 -26.98 -21.44 11.28
CA GLN A 102 -28.35 -21.26 10.79
C GLN A 102 -29.24 -20.64 11.87
N VAL A 103 -29.00 -20.97 13.13
CA VAL A 103 -29.72 -20.37 14.27
C VAL A 103 -29.45 -18.88 14.38
N CYS A 104 -28.20 -18.45 14.15
CA CYS A 104 -27.83 -17.04 14.17
C CYS A 104 -28.56 -16.27 13.04
N VAL A 105 -28.56 -16.84 11.83
CA VAL A 105 -29.14 -16.23 10.60
C VAL A 105 -30.65 -15.96 10.75
N LYS A 106 -31.39 -16.80 11.49
CA LYS A 106 -32.84 -16.61 11.73
C LYS A 106 -33.18 -15.22 12.30
N CYS A 107 -32.27 -14.63 13.08
CA CYS A 107 -32.43 -13.28 13.64
C CYS A 107 -31.51 -12.27 12.96
N HIS A 108 -30.23 -12.60 12.82
CA HIS A 108 -29.18 -11.69 12.35
C HIS A 108 -29.21 -11.44 10.84
N SER A 109 -30.15 -12.02 10.10
CA SER A 109 -30.43 -11.70 8.69
C SER A 109 -31.76 -11.00 8.46
N ASP A 110 -32.52 -10.70 9.53
CA ASP A 110 -33.78 -9.96 9.46
C ASP A 110 -33.64 -8.58 10.16
N PRO A 111 -33.64 -7.47 9.40
CA PRO A 111 -33.59 -6.12 9.95
C PRO A 111 -34.71 -5.80 10.93
N ASN A 112 -35.93 -6.32 10.69
CA ASN A 112 -37.08 -6.06 11.56
C ASN A 112 -36.93 -6.81 12.88
N LYS A 113 -36.45 -8.05 12.83
CA LYS A 113 -36.12 -8.83 14.03
C LYS A 113 -35.03 -8.15 14.85
N MET A 114 -33.94 -7.70 14.24
CA MET A 114 -32.87 -7.00 14.98
C MET A 114 -33.33 -5.67 15.58
N LYS A 115 -34.15 -4.89 14.85
CA LYS A 115 -34.76 -3.66 15.36
C LYS A 115 -35.66 -3.92 16.57
N SER A 116 -36.37 -5.05 16.62
CA SER A 116 -37.21 -5.41 17.78
C SER A 116 -36.42 -5.55 19.09
N PHE A 117 -35.12 -5.90 18.99
CA PHE A 117 -34.19 -5.94 20.13
C PHE A 117 -33.44 -4.62 20.37
N GLY A 118 -33.81 -3.55 19.65
CA GLY A 118 -33.12 -2.26 19.68
C GLY A 118 -31.68 -2.37 19.16
N SER A 119 -31.41 -3.27 18.22
CA SER A 119 -30.10 -3.46 17.60
C SER A 119 -30.08 -2.92 16.17
N ASN A 120 -29.01 -2.21 15.82
CA ASN A 120 -28.76 -1.66 14.49
C ASN A 120 -27.54 -2.31 13.82
N ILE A 121 -27.19 -3.52 14.22
CA ILE A 121 -26.10 -4.25 13.55
C ILE A 121 -26.49 -4.55 12.09
N PRO A 122 -25.54 -4.58 11.16
CA PRO A 122 -25.81 -4.98 9.78
C PRO A 122 -26.34 -6.42 9.72
N THR A 123 -27.30 -6.67 8.83
CA THR A 123 -27.94 -8.00 8.68
C THR A 123 -27.52 -8.74 7.40
N ASP A 124 -26.59 -8.17 6.63
CA ASP A 124 -26.00 -8.74 5.41
C ASP A 124 -24.71 -9.53 5.68
N GLN A 125 -24.33 -9.69 6.95
CA GLN A 125 -23.02 -10.25 7.34
C GLN A 125 -22.89 -11.72 6.96
N PHE A 126 -23.98 -12.50 6.98
CA PHE A 126 -23.96 -13.89 6.51
C PHE A 126 -23.73 -13.98 5.00
N GLU A 127 -24.34 -13.09 4.22
CA GLU A 127 -24.12 -13.03 2.76
C GLU A 127 -22.67 -12.70 2.42
N LYS A 128 -22.06 -11.77 3.17
CA LYS A 128 -20.62 -11.47 3.08
C LYS A 128 -19.77 -12.68 3.44
N LEU A 129 -20.09 -13.34 4.56
CA LEU A 129 -19.37 -14.52 5.04
C LEU A 129 -19.35 -15.63 4.01
N LYS A 130 -20.45 -15.89 3.30
CA LYS A 130 -20.49 -16.89 2.22
C LYS A 130 -19.44 -16.66 1.12
N GLY A 131 -19.09 -15.41 0.85
CA GLY A 131 -18.06 -15.04 -0.13
C GLY A 131 -16.63 -15.04 0.41
N SER A 132 -16.45 -15.19 1.73
CA SER A 132 -15.14 -15.18 2.37
C SER A 132 -14.41 -16.51 2.21
N ILE A 133 -13.08 -16.43 2.13
CA ILE A 133 -12.19 -17.60 2.16
C ILE A 133 -12.32 -18.44 3.44
N HIS A 134 -12.88 -17.87 4.51
CA HIS A 134 -13.11 -18.55 5.78
C HIS A 134 -14.39 -19.39 5.82
N PHE A 135 -15.33 -19.16 4.89
CA PHE A 135 -16.58 -19.93 4.80
C PHE A 135 -16.60 -20.90 3.61
N ILE A 136 -15.81 -20.63 2.56
CA ILE A 136 -15.71 -21.50 1.39
C ILE A 136 -15.13 -22.86 1.79
N LYS A 137 -15.77 -23.94 1.30
CA LYS A 137 -15.31 -25.32 1.49
C LYS A 137 -13.88 -25.47 0.95
N SER A 138 -12.93 -25.79 1.82
CA SER A 138 -11.59 -26.20 1.39
C SER A 138 -11.69 -27.45 0.51
N VAL A 139 -10.69 -27.68 -0.34
CA VAL A 139 -10.59 -28.81 -1.29
C VAL A 139 -10.84 -30.17 -0.61
N ASN A 140 -10.66 -30.26 0.72
CA ASN A 140 -10.85 -31.47 1.53
C ASN A 140 -11.86 -31.33 2.68
N ALA A 141 -12.59 -30.21 2.83
CA ALA A 141 -13.46 -29.97 3.98
C ALA A 141 -14.95 -29.95 3.58
N VAL A 142 -15.74 -30.84 4.19
CA VAL A 142 -17.19 -30.92 4.03
C VAL A 142 -17.89 -29.72 4.73
N THR A 143 -17.18 -29.05 5.64
CA THR A 143 -17.68 -27.99 6.55
C THR A 143 -16.97 -26.64 6.35
N PRO A 144 -17.61 -25.50 6.73
CA PRO A 144 -16.95 -24.19 6.73
C PRO A 144 -15.73 -24.17 7.67
N ILE A 145 -14.65 -23.52 7.26
CA ILE A 145 -13.41 -23.42 8.07
C ILE A 145 -13.67 -22.63 9.36
N ALA A 146 -14.42 -21.53 9.24
CA ALA A 146 -14.89 -20.73 10.36
C ALA A 146 -16.34 -20.28 10.13
N ASP A 147 -17.05 -20.05 11.23
CA ASP A 147 -18.40 -19.49 11.22
C ASP A 147 -18.56 -18.42 12.32
N CYS A 148 -19.81 -18.00 12.56
CA CYS A 148 -20.13 -16.97 13.56
C CYS A 148 -19.54 -17.30 14.94
N VAL A 149 -19.64 -18.55 15.38
CA VAL A 149 -19.21 -18.97 16.73
C VAL A 149 -17.69 -19.03 16.83
N THR A 150 -16.99 -19.36 15.73
CA THR A 150 -15.52 -19.35 15.70
C THR A 150 -14.97 -17.99 16.10
N CYS A 151 -15.61 -16.89 15.66
CA CYS A 151 -15.16 -15.53 15.95
C CYS A 151 -15.85 -14.92 17.19
N HIS A 152 -17.16 -15.06 17.32
CA HIS A 152 -17.97 -14.35 18.33
C HIS A 152 -18.22 -15.12 19.62
N SER A 153 -17.86 -16.41 19.70
CA SER A 153 -18.30 -17.35 20.74
C SER A 153 -19.80 -17.72 20.64
N VAL A 154 -20.34 -18.47 21.61
CA VAL A 154 -21.73 -18.98 21.59
C VAL A 154 -22.51 -18.78 22.89
N HIS A 155 -21.85 -18.84 24.06
CA HIS A 155 -22.51 -18.67 25.37
C HIS A 155 -22.00 -17.48 26.17
N ASN A 156 -21.15 -16.64 25.57
CA ASN A 156 -20.66 -15.40 26.17
C ASN A 156 -20.38 -14.37 25.07
N ILE A 157 -21.27 -14.30 24.09
CA ILE A 157 -21.19 -13.36 22.99
C ILE A 157 -21.29 -11.95 23.57
N ALA A 158 -20.23 -11.17 23.41
CA ALA A 158 -20.18 -9.78 23.82
C ALA A 158 -20.22 -8.85 22.60
N SER A 159 -20.73 -7.64 22.80
CA SER A 159 -20.71 -6.59 21.77
C SER A 159 -19.30 -6.37 21.23
N VAL A 160 -19.14 -6.11 19.93
CA VAL A 160 -17.83 -5.82 19.32
C VAL A 160 -17.13 -4.59 19.92
N LYS A 161 -17.87 -3.75 20.63
CA LYS A 161 -17.35 -2.58 21.37
C LYS A 161 -16.94 -2.89 22.81
N ASP A 162 -17.28 -4.08 23.31
CA ASP A 162 -16.94 -4.53 24.65
C ASP A 162 -15.54 -5.18 24.63
N PRO A 163 -14.59 -4.73 25.47
CA PRO A 163 -13.26 -5.33 25.57
C PRO A 163 -13.24 -6.83 25.91
N ARG A 164 -14.33 -7.40 26.45
CA ARG A 164 -14.48 -8.84 26.68
C ARG A 164 -14.70 -9.63 25.39
N SER A 165 -15.13 -8.98 24.31
CA SER A 165 -15.41 -9.63 23.05
C SER A 165 -14.12 -10.12 22.38
N LYS A 166 -14.15 -11.35 21.85
CA LYS A 166 -13.03 -11.93 21.08
C LYS A 166 -12.70 -11.12 19.82
N VAL A 167 -13.69 -10.40 19.28
CA VAL A 167 -13.55 -9.55 18.08
C VAL A 167 -13.40 -8.06 18.43
N TYR A 168 -13.19 -7.72 19.70
CA TYR A 168 -12.76 -6.37 20.07
C TYR A 168 -11.39 -6.08 19.43
N PRO A 169 -11.11 -4.89 18.86
CA PRO A 169 -9.90 -4.65 18.08
C PRO A 169 -8.57 -5.02 18.77
N ALA A 170 -8.46 -4.82 20.09
CA ALA A 170 -7.27 -5.23 20.83
C ALA A 170 -7.08 -6.77 20.95
N ASN A 171 -8.17 -7.53 20.80
CA ASN A 171 -8.19 -8.98 20.92
C ASN A 171 -8.11 -9.72 19.57
N VAL A 172 -8.45 -9.07 18.46
CA VAL A 172 -8.49 -9.70 17.13
C VAL A 172 -7.16 -10.37 16.74
N PRO A 173 -5.97 -9.78 16.98
CA PRO A 173 -4.71 -10.47 16.68
C PRO A 173 -4.58 -11.82 17.40
N SER A 174 -5.05 -11.92 18.64
CA SER A 174 -5.05 -13.17 19.40
C SER A 174 -6.08 -14.17 18.88
N LEU A 175 -7.22 -13.70 18.35
CA LEU A 175 -8.20 -14.54 17.68
C LEU A 175 -7.62 -15.12 16.38
N CYS A 176 -6.99 -14.31 15.53
CA CYS A 176 -6.44 -14.78 14.26
C CYS A 176 -5.28 -15.77 14.47
N LYS A 177 -4.40 -15.52 15.45
CA LYS A 177 -3.23 -16.38 15.71
C LYS A 177 -3.61 -17.79 16.14
N SER A 178 -4.78 -18.01 16.75
CA SER A 178 -5.16 -19.34 17.26
C SER A 178 -5.22 -20.39 16.16
N CYS A 179 -5.47 -19.96 14.92
CA CYS A 179 -5.42 -20.80 13.72
C CYS A 179 -4.20 -20.48 12.85
N HIS A 180 -3.96 -19.19 12.53
CA HIS A 180 -2.94 -18.79 11.56
C HIS A 180 -1.50 -18.89 12.08
N SER A 181 -1.29 -19.09 13.38
CA SER A 181 0.05 -19.37 13.93
C SER A 181 0.25 -20.84 14.30
N ASN A 182 -0.68 -21.72 13.90
CA ASN A 182 -0.58 -23.16 14.10
C ASN A 182 -0.23 -23.85 12.76
N PRO A 183 1.02 -24.30 12.55
CA PRO A 183 1.44 -24.95 11.32
C PRO A 183 0.66 -26.24 11.02
N THR A 184 0.34 -27.03 12.04
CA THR A 184 -0.41 -28.29 11.89
C THR A 184 -1.82 -28.02 11.40
N PHE A 185 -2.48 -27.00 11.96
CA PHE A 185 -3.80 -26.56 11.50
C PHE A 185 -3.73 -26.02 10.08
N MET A 186 -2.85 -25.06 9.80
CA MET A 186 -2.79 -24.39 8.50
C MET A 186 -2.42 -25.32 7.35
N LYS A 187 -1.58 -26.33 7.58
CA LYS A 187 -1.27 -27.35 6.57
C LYS A 187 -2.50 -28.10 6.04
N GLN A 188 -3.55 -28.25 6.85
CA GLN A 188 -4.78 -28.94 6.44
C GLN A 188 -5.63 -28.11 5.46
N TYR A 189 -5.49 -26.78 5.48
CA TYR A 189 -6.32 -25.86 4.71
C TYR A 189 -5.54 -25.15 3.60
N ASN A 190 -4.38 -24.59 3.94
CA ASN A 190 -3.50 -23.91 3.01
C ASN A 190 -2.04 -24.01 3.46
N PRO A 191 -1.29 -25.05 3.03
CA PRO A 191 0.09 -25.25 3.43
C PRO A 191 1.06 -24.18 2.89
N SER A 192 0.65 -23.40 1.89
CA SER A 192 1.46 -22.30 1.34
C SER A 192 1.35 -21.01 2.15
N LEU A 193 0.40 -20.91 3.09
CA LEU A 193 0.25 -19.70 3.91
C LEU A 193 1.30 -19.67 5.03
N PRO A 194 2.09 -18.59 5.14
CA PRO A 194 3.02 -18.43 6.26
C PRO A 194 2.30 -18.33 7.60
N VAL A 195 2.88 -18.92 8.65
CA VAL A 195 2.30 -18.97 10.01
C VAL A 195 2.94 -18.00 11.01
N ASP A 196 3.94 -17.26 10.55
CA ASP A 196 4.71 -16.28 11.32
C ASP A 196 4.13 -14.85 11.25
N GLN A 197 2.97 -14.67 10.60
CA GLN A 197 2.42 -13.34 10.34
C GLN A 197 2.01 -12.59 11.62
N TYR A 198 1.55 -13.31 12.66
CA TYR A 198 1.28 -12.71 13.96
C TYR A 198 2.56 -12.19 14.63
N GLU A 199 3.66 -12.93 14.55
CA GLU A 199 4.95 -12.50 15.11
C GLU A 199 5.47 -11.27 14.36
N LYS A 200 5.37 -11.26 13.02
CA LYS A 200 5.64 -10.06 12.21
C LYS A 200 4.75 -8.88 12.61
N TYR A 201 3.46 -9.10 12.83
CA TYR A 201 2.56 -8.07 13.34
C TYR A 201 3.01 -7.48 14.67
N ARG A 202 3.51 -8.28 15.60
CA ARG A 202 4.01 -7.78 16.88
C ARG A 202 5.26 -6.90 16.77
N THR A 203 6.01 -6.97 15.66
CA THR A 203 7.16 -6.06 15.43
C THR A 203 6.73 -4.70 14.85
N SER A 204 5.57 -4.64 14.20
CA SER A 204 4.99 -3.42 13.62
C SER A 204 4.64 -2.36 14.67
N VAL A 205 4.54 -1.09 14.25
CA VAL A 205 4.09 -0.01 15.15
C VAL A 205 2.64 -0.23 15.59
N HIS A 206 1.79 -0.67 14.67
CA HIS A 206 0.39 -1.03 14.97
C HIS A 206 0.31 -2.13 16.03
N GLY A 207 1.04 -3.23 15.87
CA GLY A 207 1.02 -4.35 16.82
C GLY A 207 1.60 -4.01 18.19
N LYS A 208 2.61 -3.14 18.25
CA LYS A 208 3.16 -2.62 19.52
C LYS A 208 2.15 -1.78 20.28
N GLN A 209 1.37 -0.94 19.59
CA GLN A 209 0.33 -0.12 20.22
C GLN A 209 -0.91 -0.95 20.59
N ASN A 210 -1.29 -1.90 19.74
CA ASN A 210 -2.36 -2.86 20.01
C ASN A 210 -2.07 -3.69 21.27
N LEU A 211 -0.81 -4.11 21.47
CA LEU A 211 -0.38 -4.82 22.69
C LEU A 211 -0.57 -3.99 23.97
N LYS A 212 -0.53 -2.66 23.87
CA LYS A 212 -0.83 -1.74 24.99
C LYS A 212 -2.33 -1.53 25.21
N GLY A 213 -3.19 -2.24 24.46
CA GLY A 213 -4.64 -2.11 24.54
C GLY A 213 -5.24 -0.97 23.70
N ASP A 214 -4.44 -0.33 22.83
CA ASP A 214 -4.97 0.68 21.92
C ASP A 214 -5.85 0.02 20.85
N ALA A 215 -7.16 0.23 20.95
CA ALA A 215 -8.14 -0.33 20.01
C ALA A 215 -8.35 0.52 18.75
N LYS A 216 -7.64 1.65 18.61
CA LYS A 216 -7.76 2.55 17.45
C LYS A 216 -6.68 2.31 16.39
N VAL A 217 -5.66 1.51 16.69
CA VAL A 217 -4.64 1.13 15.71
C VAL A 217 -5.09 -0.05 14.86
N ALA A 218 -4.54 -0.15 13.65
CA ALA A 218 -4.90 -1.20 12.73
C ALA A 218 -4.55 -2.59 13.29
N GLU A 219 -5.43 -3.55 13.05
CA GLU A 219 -5.22 -4.96 13.31
C GLU A 219 -5.53 -5.79 12.05
N CYS A 220 -5.64 -7.11 12.19
CA CYS A 220 -5.84 -8.05 11.08
C CYS A 220 -7.05 -7.69 10.19
N VAL A 221 -8.23 -7.46 10.78
CA VAL A 221 -9.47 -7.20 10.03
C VAL A 221 -9.56 -5.78 9.49
N SER A 222 -8.79 -4.85 10.05
CA SER A 222 -8.64 -3.47 9.56
C SER A 222 -8.07 -3.44 8.14
N CYS A 223 -7.24 -4.42 7.78
CA CYS A 223 -6.68 -4.56 6.45
C CYS A 223 -7.43 -5.61 5.61
N HIS A 224 -7.71 -6.79 6.17
CA HIS A 224 -8.23 -7.92 5.40
C HIS A 224 -9.75 -7.96 5.25
N GLY A 225 -10.49 -7.12 5.99
CA GLY A 225 -11.94 -7.25 6.16
C GLY A 225 -12.28 -8.21 7.30
N ASN A 226 -13.58 -8.35 7.61
CA ASN A 226 -14.07 -9.17 8.72
C ASN A 226 -14.91 -10.35 8.25
N HIS A 227 -16.13 -10.10 7.77
CA HIS A 227 -17.04 -11.11 7.23
C HIS A 227 -16.81 -11.32 5.74
N ASP A 228 -16.08 -10.46 5.05
CA ASP A 228 -15.81 -10.52 3.62
C ASP A 228 -14.31 -10.69 3.33
N ILE A 229 -13.60 -11.48 4.13
CA ILE A 229 -12.17 -11.70 3.94
C ILE A 229 -11.95 -12.41 2.60
N LEU A 230 -11.37 -11.69 1.63
CA LEU A 230 -11.05 -12.18 0.30
C LEU A 230 -9.57 -12.60 0.19
N SER A 231 -9.28 -13.47 -0.76
CA SER A 231 -7.89 -13.78 -1.15
C SER A 231 -7.14 -12.52 -1.58
N VAL A 232 -5.85 -12.41 -1.19
CA VAL A 232 -4.97 -11.29 -1.58
C VAL A 232 -4.76 -11.19 -3.09
N LYS A 233 -5.05 -12.27 -3.84
CA LYS A 233 -4.98 -12.30 -5.32
C LYS A 233 -6.26 -11.78 -5.98
N ASN A 234 -7.34 -11.58 -5.22
CA ASN A 234 -8.59 -11.05 -5.73
C ASN A 234 -8.51 -9.52 -5.83
N SER A 235 -8.78 -8.96 -7.00
CA SER A 235 -8.74 -7.50 -7.23
C SER A 235 -9.74 -6.69 -6.40
N LYS A 236 -10.77 -7.34 -5.85
CA LYS A 236 -11.72 -6.73 -4.90
C LYS A 236 -11.23 -6.74 -3.46
N SER A 237 -10.14 -7.45 -3.16
CA SER A 237 -9.57 -7.48 -1.81
C SER A 237 -8.98 -6.12 -1.44
N PRO A 238 -9.21 -5.59 -0.23
CA PRO A 238 -8.59 -4.33 0.18
C PRO A 238 -7.07 -4.37 0.19
N VAL A 239 -6.48 -5.57 0.37
CA VAL A 239 -5.03 -5.81 0.35
C VAL A 239 -4.49 -6.24 -1.02
N TYR A 240 -5.28 -6.11 -2.08
CA TYR A 240 -4.77 -6.25 -3.44
C TYR A 240 -3.82 -5.07 -3.76
N PRO A 241 -2.69 -5.27 -4.49
CA PRO A 241 -1.65 -4.24 -4.60
C PRO A 241 -2.13 -2.84 -4.97
N SER A 242 -3.02 -2.72 -5.97
CA SER A 242 -3.57 -1.43 -6.39
C SER A 242 -4.50 -0.77 -5.36
N ASN A 243 -5.03 -1.54 -4.41
CA ASN A 243 -5.98 -1.07 -3.40
C ASN A 243 -5.28 -0.68 -2.09
N VAL A 244 -4.06 -1.18 -1.84
CA VAL A 244 -3.33 -0.95 -0.60
C VAL A 244 -3.14 0.53 -0.28
N PRO A 245 -2.75 1.43 -1.21
CA PRO A 245 -2.58 2.84 -0.84
C PRO A 245 -3.88 3.47 -0.36
N GLN A 246 -5.01 3.13 -1.00
CA GLN A 246 -6.33 3.60 -0.56
C GLN A 246 -6.68 3.02 0.80
N LEU A 247 -6.42 1.73 1.04
CA LEU A 247 -6.64 1.09 2.34
C LEU A 247 -5.89 1.83 3.46
N CYS A 248 -4.59 2.10 3.27
CA CYS A 248 -3.78 2.85 4.23
C CYS A 248 -4.33 4.26 4.49
N SER A 249 -4.80 4.95 3.43
CA SER A 249 -5.34 6.32 3.53
C SER A 249 -6.58 6.41 4.42
N THR A 250 -7.34 5.32 4.61
CA THR A 250 -8.51 5.27 5.49
C THR A 250 -8.18 5.76 6.91
N CYS A 251 -6.97 5.49 7.38
CA CYS A 251 -6.46 5.97 8.66
C CYS A 251 -5.40 7.07 8.48
N HIS A 252 -4.44 6.86 7.57
CA HIS A 252 -3.30 7.76 7.38
C HIS A 252 -3.62 9.05 6.61
N SER A 253 -4.87 9.26 6.20
CA SER A 253 -5.36 10.56 5.71
C SER A 253 -6.43 11.17 6.60
N ASP A 254 -6.81 10.49 7.70
CA ASP A 254 -7.68 11.08 8.72
C ASP A 254 -6.85 11.95 9.66
N LYS A 255 -6.94 13.27 9.47
CA LYS A 255 -6.30 14.27 10.32
C LYS A 255 -6.65 14.10 11.80
N ASN A 256 -7.91 13.84 12.14
CA ASN A 256 -8.35 13.75 13.53
C ASN A 256 -7.81 12.49 14.23
N LEU A 257 -7.54 11.43 13.47
CA LEU A 257 -6.88 10.24 13.97
C LEU A 257 -5.38 10.45 14.07
N MET A 258 -4.73 10.92 13.01
CA MET A 258 -3.27 11.08 12.93
C MET A 258 -2.73 12.14 13.90
N ASP A 259 -3.47 13.22 14.16
CA ASP A 259 -3.10 14.24 15.15
C ASP A 259 -2.92 13.65 16.56
N LYS A 260 -3.72 12.63 16.93
CA LYS A 260 -3.60 11.94 18.24
C LYS A 260 -2.28 11.17 18.37
N TYR A 261 -1.73 10.73 17.24
CA TYR A 261 -0.45 10.04 17.16
C TYR A 261 0.71 10.97 16.75
N LYS A 262 0.43 12.26 16.52
CA LYS A 262 1.40 13.27 16.03
C LYS A 262 2.05 12.84 14.71
N LEU A 263 1.24 12.24 13.83
CA LEU A 263 1.66 11.78 12.52
C LEU A 263 1.14 12.74 11.44
N PRO A 264 1.88 12.89 10.32
CA PRO A 264 1.36 13.59 9.16
C PRO A 264 0.21 12.77 8.50
N HIS A 265 -0.55 13.42 7.62
CA HIS A 265 -1.75 12.83 7.00
C HIS A 265 -1.87 13.04 5.48
N ASP A 266 -0.84 13.60 4.84
CA ASP A 266 -0.79 13.95 3.42
C ASP A 266 -0.07 12.89 2.56
N GLN A 267 0.32 11.76 3.17
CA GLN A 267 1.17 10.74 2.52
C GLN A 267 0.48 10.11 1.31
N TYR A 268 -0.82 9.88 1.38
CA TYR A 268 -1.59 9.29 0.28
C TYR A 268 -1.63 10.21 -0.93
N GLU A 269 -1.91 11.50 -0.74
CA GLU A 269 -1.93 12.48 -1.84
C GLU A 269 -0.54 12.66 -2.46
N ASN A 270 0.50 12.69 -1.61
CA ASN A 270 1.88 12.71 -2.08
C ASN A 270 2.24 11.46 -2.91
N TYR A 271 1.87 10.27 -2.43
CA TYR A 271 2.09 9.00 -3.12
C TYR A 271 1.34 8.94 -4.46
N LYS A 272 0.08 9.37 -4.49
CA LYS A 272 -0.72 9.42 -5.71
C LYS A 272 -0.12 10.33 -6.78
N GLY A 273 0.50 11.44 -6.36
CA GLY A 273 1.25 12.35 -7.24
C GLY A 273 2.69 11.93 -7.53
N SER A 274 3.14 10.77 -7.05
CA SER A 274 4.49 10.26 -7.28
C SER A 274 4.59 9.42 -8.56
N ILE A 275 5.81 9.16 -9.03
CA ILE A 275 6.05 8.28 -10.19
C ILE A 275 5.63 6.82 -9.90
N HIS A 276 5.71 6.37 -8.65
CA HIS A 276 5.19 5.06 -8.24
C HIS A 276 3.67 5.02 -8.25
N GLY A 277 3.01 6.09 -7.79
CA GLY A 277 1.56 6.24 -7.86
C GLY A 277 1.05 6.31 -9.30
N GLU A 278 1.75 7.04 -10.18
CA GLU A 278 1.45 7.09 -11.61
C GLU A 278 1.57 5.68 -12.24
N ALA A 279 2.66 4.95 -11.95
CA ALA A 279 2.83 3.59 -12.45
C ALA A 279 1.73 2.64 -11.96
N LEU A 280 1.41 2.67 -10.66
CA LEU A 280 0.42 1.78 -10.08
C LEU A 280 -1.02 2.10 -10.53
N PHE A 281 -1.42 3.38 -10.49
CA PHE A 281 -2.82 3.77 -10.73
C PHE A 281 -3.14 4.06 -12.19
N VAL A 282 -2.21 4.70 -12.92
CA VAL A 282 -2.46 5.14 -14.30
C VAL A 282 -2.01 4.06 -15.28
N LYS A 283 -0.79 3.54 -15.10
CA LYS A 283 -0.24 2.49 -16.00
C LYS A 283 -0.71 1.08 -15.60
N GLN A 284 -1.36 0.94 -14.45
CA GLN A 284 -1.82 -0.33 -13.90
C GLN A 284 -0.69 -1.36 -13.75
N ASP A 285 0.53 -0.86 -13.52
CA ASP A 285 1.71 -1.69 -13.34
C ASP A 285 1.75 -2.20 -11.89
N LEU A 286 1.35 -3.45 -11.68
CA LEU A 286 1.35 -4.09 -10.36
C LEU A 286 2.76 -4.39 -9.84
N SER A 287 3.81 -4.21 -10.66
CA SER A 287 5.19 -4.28 -10.19
C SER A 287 5.65 -2.98 -9.54
N ALA A 288 4.90 -1.88 -9.71
CA ALA A 288 5.14 -0.64 -9.02
C ALA A 288 4.86 -0.80 -7.51
N PRO A 289 5.72 -0.24 -6.63
CA PRO A 289 5.58 -0.43 -5.19
C PRO A 289 4.39 0.37 -4.65
N ALA A 290 3.58 -0.28 -3.82
CA ALA A 290 2.56 0.31 -2.95
C ALA A 290 3.14 0.64 -1.56
N CYS A 291 2.31 1.13 -0.65
CA CYS A 291 2.74 1.58 0.69
C CYS A 291 3.44 0.46 1.48
N ASN A 292 2.90 -0.74 1.42
CA ASN A 292 3.39 -1.94 2.10
C ASN A 292 4.73 -2.45 1.54
N ASP A 293 5.10 -2.12 0.30
CA ASP A 293 6.39 -2.57 -0.26
C ASP A 293 7.57 -1.80 0.34
N CYS A 294 7.33 -0.58 0.83
CA CYS A 294 8.34 0.20 1.54
C CYS A 294 8.24 0.10 3.07
N HIS A 295 7.02 0.02 3.62
CA HIS A 295 6.79 -0.02 5.07
C HIS A 295 6.66 -1.44 5.62
N GLY A 296 6.49 -2.44 4.77
CA GLY A 296 6.21 -3.82 5.15
C GLY A 296 4.71 -4.14 5.21
N ASN A 297 4.40 -5.43 5.07
CA ASN A 297 3.03 -5.96 5.12
C ASN A 297 2.57 -6.15 6.58
N HIS A 298 2.75 -7.35 7.12
CA HIS A 298 2.41 -7.65 8.51
C HIS A 298 3.41 -7.01 9.50
N GLY A 299 4.63 -6.68 9.08
CA GLY A 299 5.62 -5.97 9.89
C GLY A 299 5.62 -4.44 9.72
N ALA A 300 4.48 -3.85 9.32
CA ALA A 300 4.39 -2.45 8.92
C ALA A 300 5.08 -1.47 9.89
N THR A 301 6.21 -0.93 9.47
CA THR A 301 6.99 0.07 10.20
C THR A 301 7.64 1.02 9.19
N PRO A 302 7.71 2.33 9.48
CA PRO A 302 8.57 3.21 8.72
C PRO A 302 10.00 2.65 8.71
N PRO A 303 10.65 2.57 7.55
CA PRO A 303 12.02 2.09 7.48
C PRO A 303 12.90 3.02 8.31
N GLY A 304 13.80 2.42 9.09
CA GLY A 304 14.83 3.18 9.78
C GLY A 304 15.76 3.83 8.75
N VAL A 305 16.41 4.93 9.13
CA VAL A 305 17.33 5.66 8.25
C VAL A 305 18.38 4.73 7.61
N GLU A 306 18.91 3.79 8.39
CA GLU A 306 19.93 2.82 7.97
C GLU A 306 19.40 1.71 7.05
N SER A 307 18.08 1.54 6.91
CA SER A 307 17.46 0.51 6.08
C SER A 307 16.84 1.05 4.79
N ILE A 308 16.95 2.35 4.51
CA ILE A 308 16.32 2.97 3.33
C ILE A 308 16.92 2.44 2.03
N SER A 309 18.25 2.33 1.90
CA SER A 309 18.87 1.70 0.73
C SER A 309 18.43 0.27 0.51
N ASN A 310 18.23 -0.51 1.58
CA ASN A 310 17.77 -1.90 1.44
C ASN A 310 16.34 -1.97 0.87
N VAL A 311 15.47 -1.05 1.28
CA VAL A 311 14.10 -0.95 0.75
C VAL A 311 14.12 -0.55 -0.73
N CYS A 312 14.77 0.56 -1.06
CA CYS A 312 14.83 1.04 -2.45
C CYS A 312 15.60 0.07 -3.37
N GLY A 313 16.67 -0.52 -2.84
CA GLY A 313 17.58 -1.45 -3.53
C GLY A 313 16.97 -2.80 -3.86
N THR A 314 15.83 -3.16 -3.26
CA THR A 314 15.09 -4.36 -3.67
C THR A 314 14.65 -4.30 -5.14
N CYS A 315 14.37 -3.09 -5.65
CA CYS A 315 14.02 -2.85 -7.05
C CYS A 315 15.11 -2.06 -7.80
N HIS A 316 15.73 -1.07 -7.15
CA HIS A 316 16.79 -0.22 -7.71
C HIS A 316 18.19 -0.73 -7.35
N ALA A 317 18.42 -2.03 -7.51
CA ALA A 317 19.63 -2.72 -7.05
C ALA A 317 20.93 -2.08 -7.55
N PHE A 318 21.01 -1.74 -8.85
CA PHE A 318 22.20 -1.10 -9.43
C PHE A 318 22.50 0.26 -8.80
N ASN A 319 21.48 1.10 -8.57
CA ASN A 319 21.67 2.40 -7.94
C ASN A 319 22.12 2.26 -6.48
N ALA A 320 21.53 1.30 -5.76
CA ALA A 320 21.92 1.00 -4.38
C ALA A 320 23.36 0.48 -4.29
N GLU A 321 23.78 -0.39 -5.22
CA GLU A 321 25.14 -0.93 -5.29
C GLU A 321 26.17 0.17 -5.59
N LEU A 322 25.90 1.02 -6.58
CA LEU A 322 26.79 2.14 -6.92
C LEU A 322 26.88 3.15 -5.78
N PHE A 323 25.75 3.49 -5.14
CA PHE A 323 25.73 4.37 -3.97
C PHE A 323 26.54 3.76 -2.81
N ALA A 324 26.44 2.46 -2.57
CA ALA A 324 27.20 1.79 -1.52
C ALA A 324 28.72 1.84 -1.74
N LYS A 325 29.17 1.88 -3.00
CA LYS A 325 30.59 2.06 -3.38
C LYS A 325 31.03 3.53 -3.37
N SER A 326 30.09 4.47 -3.33
CA SER A 326 30.38 5.90 -3.42
C SER A 326 31.02 6.47 -2.13
N PRO A 327 31.73 7.61 -2.23
CA PRO A 327 32.20 8.36 -1.06
C PRO A 327 31.06 8.81 -0.13
N HIS A 328 29.84 8.97 -0.65
CA HIS A 328 28.69 9.37 0.14
C HIS A 328 28.28 8.32 1.16
N LYS A 329 28.47 7.02 0.89
CA LYS A 329 28.02 5.96 1.80
C LYS A 329 28.57 6.13 3.21
N LYS A 330 29.89 6.24 3.33
CA LYS A 330 30.58 6.40 4.63
C LYS A 330 30.17 7.69 5.35
N ALA A 331 29.97 8.77 4.59
CA ALA A 331 29.54 10.05 5.16
C ALA A 331 28.09 9.98 5.68
N PHE A 332 27.19 9.36 4.91
CA PHE A 332 25.77 9.23 5.25
C PHE A 332 25.56 8.32 6.45
N ASP A 333 26.33 7.22 6.55
CA ASP A 333 26.31 6.34 7.71
C ASP A 333 26.74 7.07 8.99
N LYS A 334 27.82 7.86 8.90
CA LYS A 334 28.31 8.64 10.04
C LYS A 334 27.32 9.73 10.48
N LEU A 335 26.67 10.39 9.53
CA LEU A 335 25.73 11.48 9.79
C LEU A 335 24.29 11.00 10.02
N LYS A 336 24.02 9.70 9.84
CA LYS A 336 22.67 9.10 9.87
C LYS A 336 21.73 9.86 8.93
N TYR A 337 22.18 10.08 7.70
CA TYR A 337 21.34 10.66 6.66
C TYR A 337 20.56 9.58 5.91
N PRO A 338 19.29 9.87 5.53
CA PRO A 338 18.41 8.90 4.91
C PRO A 338 18.69 8.73 3.40
N GLU A 339 19.91 8.31 3.07
CA GLU A 339 20.41 7.86 1.75
C GLU A 339 19.58 8.33 0.55
N CYS A 340 18.85 7.43 -0.12
CA CYS A 340 18.15 7.68 -1.37
C CYS A 340 17.14 8.85 -1.28
N ILE A 341 16.39 8.92 -0.18
CA ILE A 341 15.31 9.92 -0.01
C ILE A 341 15.86 11.31 0.28
N THR A 342 17.14 11.43 0.63
CA THR A 342 17.83 12.72 0.78
C THR A 342 17.85 13.48 -0.54
N CYS A 343 18.04 12.77 -1.66
CA CYS A 343 18.04 13.37 -2.99
C CYS A 343 16.68 13.26 -3.70
N HIS A 344 16.02 12.10 -3.60
CA HIS A 344 14.86 11.76 -4.44
C HIS A 344 13.48 12.00 -3.82
N SER A 345 13.39 12.48 -2.56
CA SER A 345 12.15 12.48 -1.77
C SER A 345 11.67 11.05 -1.44
N ASN A 346 10.54 10.93 -0.73
CA ASN A 346 9.98 9.67 -0.27
C ASN A 346 8.59 9.40 -0.88
N HIS A 347 7.51 9.90 -0.26
CA HIS A 347 6.14 9.70 -0.69
C HIS A 347 5.82 10.49 -1.95
N LYS A 348 6.44 11.65 -2.18
CA LYS A 348 6.28 12.45 -3.41
C LYS A 348 7.48 12.31 -4.36
N ILE A 349 7.95 11.08 -4.54
CA ILE A 349 9.06 10.80 -5.46
C ILE A 349 8.62 11.07 -6.91
N VAL A 350 9.35 11.91 -7.63
CA VAL A 350 9.05 12.26 -9.02
C VAL A 350 10.07 11.61 -9.96
N HIS A 351 9.79 11.63 -11.26
CA HIS A 351 10.77 11.21 -12.26
C HIS A 351 12.06 12.03 -12.08
N ALA A 352 13.19 11.34 -11.94
CA ALA A 352 14.48 12.02 -11.83
C ALA A 352 14.78 12.73 -13.16
N THR A 353 15.05 14.02 -13.09
CA THR A 353 15.45 14.84 -14.25
C THR A 353 16.91 15.22 -14.12
N ASP A 354 17.51 15.65 -15.22
CA ASP A 354 18.92 16.07 -15.24
C ASP A 354 19.16 17.38 -14.46
N GLU A 355 18.08 18.03 -13.99
CA GLU A 355 18.16 19.17 -13.06
C GLU A 355 18.66 18.78 -11.66
N LEU A 356 18.53 17.51 -11.28
CA LEU A 356 19.05 17.02 -10.00
C LEU A 356 20.57 16.98 -9.98
N LEU A 357 21.21 16.90 -11.15
CA LEU A 357 22.66 16.85 -11.34
C LEU A 357 23.23 18.24 -11.59
N GLY A 358 24.39 18.52 -11.01
CA GLY A 358 25.15 19.74 -11.25
C GLY A 358 25.11 20.71 -10.08
N VAL A 359 25.26 22.00 -10.40
CA VAL A 359 25.42 23.07 -9.39
C VAL A 359 24.39 24.19 -9.51
N ALA A 360 23.35 23.98 -10.32
CA ALA A 360 22.22 24.89 -10.43
C ALA A 360 21.41 24.94 -9.12
N LYS A 361 20.61 26.00 -8.93
CA LYS A 361 19.80 26.20 -7.72
C LYS A 361 18.88 25.02 -7.37
N ASN A 362 18.39 24.29 -8.37
CA ASN A 362 17.48 23.15 -8.19
C ASN A 362 18.22 21.80 -8.00
N SER A 363 19.54 21.78 -8.16
CA SER A 363 20.35 20.58 -7.97
C SER A 363 20.34 20.11 -6.52
N LYS A 364 20.46 18.79 -6.33
CA LYS A 364 20.57 18.18 -5.00
C LYS A 364 21.97 18.28 -4.43
N CYS A 365 23.00 18.34 -5.28
CA CYS A 365 24.40 18.38 -4.85
C CYS A 365 24.69 19.63 -4.01
N VAL A 366 24.14 20.79 -4.41
CA VAL A 366 24.42 22.10 -3.78
C VAL A 366 23.80 22.30 -2.41
N GLN A 367 22.96 21.36 -1.97
CA GLN A 367 22.42 21.37 -0.61
C GLN A 367 23.51 21.11 0.44
N CYS A 368 24.56 20.39 0.05
CA CYS A 368 25.70 20.07 0.90
C CYS A 368 27.02 20.62 0.33
N HIS A 369 27.19 20.60 -0.99
CA HIS A 369 28.42 21.01 -1.66
C HIS A 369 28.35 22.47 -2.12
N LYS A 370 29.28 23.31 -1.67
CA LYS A 370 29.25 24.76 -1.93
C LYS A 370 30.33 25.15 -2.93
N ASN A 371 30.16 26.31 -3.56
CA ASN A 371 31.16 26.90 -4.43
C ASN A 371 32.33 27.45 -3.61
N GLU A 372 33.15 26.54 -3.08
CA GLU A 372 34.33 26.82 -2.26
C GLU A 372 35.56 26.18 -2.93
N PRO A 373 36.75 26.81 -2.86
CA PRO A 373 37.93 26.35 -3.59
C PRO A 373 38.35 24.90 -3.34
N ASN A 374 37.98 24.34 -2.19
CA ASN A 374 38.35 22.99 -1.76
C ASN A 374 37.18 21.99 -1.78
N ASP A 375 36.00 22.37 -2.27
CA ASP A 375 34.86 21.46 -2.36
C ASP A 375 34.92 20.63 -3.64
N LYS A 376 35.57 19.47 -3.54
CA LYS A 376 35.68 18.51 -4.64
C LYS A 376 34.31 18.03 -5.14
N GLY A 377 33.31 17.92 -4.26
CA GLY A 377 31.98 17.45 -4.65
C GLY A 377 31.26 18.48 -5.53
N PHE A 378 31.45 19.77 -5.26
CA PHE A 378 30.93 20.84 -6.11
C PHE A 378 31.55 20.79 -7.52
N MET A 379 32.88 20.65 -7.60
CA MET A 379 33.60 20.57 -8.87
C MET A 379 33.20 19.33 -9.68
N ILE A 380 33.12 18.16 -9.04
CA ILE A 380 32.69 16.90 -9.68
C ILE A 380 31.26 17.04 -10.22
N ALA A 381 30.32 17.56 -9.43
CA ALA A 381 28.95 17.73 -9.87
C ALA A 381 28.85 18.66 -11.09
N ALA A 382 29.57 19.79 -11.08
CA ALA A 382 29.62 20.73 -12.19
C ALA A 382 30.20 20.09 -13.46
N GLU A 383 31.30 19.33 -13.33
CA GLU A 383 31.93 18.63 -14.46
C GLU A 383 31.01 17.55 -15.04
N MET A 384 30.38 16.72 -14.20
CA MET A 384 29.43 15.70 -14.65
C MET A 384 28.28 16.31 -15.44
N LYS A 385 27.70 17.41 -14.95
CA LYS A 385 26.62 18.12 -15.64
C LYS A 385 27.09 18.71 -16.97
N SER A 386 28.28 19.32 -16.99
CA SER A 386 28.88 19.87 -18.22
C SER A 386 29.11 18.80 -19.28
N LEU A 387 29.65 17.63 -18.90
CA LEU A 387 29.87 16.51 -19.82
C LEU A 387 28.54 15.98 -20.38
N PHE A 388 27.54 15.82 -19.50
CA PHE A 388 26.21 15.34 -19.88
C PHE A 388 25.54 16.29 -20.89
N ASP A 389 25.53 17.59 -20.60
CA ASP A 389 24.93 18.61 -21.48
C ASP A 389 25.66 18.73 -22.82
N SER A 390 26.99 18.56 -22.78
CA SER A 390 27.81 18.57 -24.00
C SER A 390 27.50 17.37 -24.89
N LEU A 391 27.28 16.19 -24.30
CA LEU A 391 26.93 14.98 -25.06
C LEU A 391 25.52 15.08 -25.66
N GLU A 392 24.53 15.56 -24.90
CA GLU A 392 23.18 15.81 -25.44
C GLU A 392 23.19 16.83 -26.58
N SER A 393 23.99 17.89 -26.46
CA SER A 393 24.17 18.87 -27.53
C SER A 393 24.83 18.25 -28.77
N ALA A 394 25.87 17.43 -28.58
CA ALA A 394 26.54 16.72 -29.66
C ALA A 394 25.61 15.74 -30.38
N ASP A 395 24.79 14.99 -29.64
CA ASP A 395 23.77 14.08 -30.17
C ASP A 395 22.78 14.82 -31.08
N LYS A 396 22.25 15.95 -30.59
CA LYS A 396 21.33 16.78 -31.35
C LYS A 396 21.95 17.32 -32.65
N ILE A 397 23.19 17.80 -32.58
CA ILE A 397 23.93 18.29 -33.75
C ILE A 397 24.12 17.17 -34.78
N SER A 398 24.54 15.98 -34.33
CA SER A 398 24.70 14.82 -35.21
C SER A 398 23.38 14.42 -35.86
N LEU A 399 22.28 14.38 -35.09
CA LEU A 399 20.95 14.06 -35.59
C LEU A 399 20.49 15.04 -36.68
N ASP A 400 20.65 16.34 -36.45
CA ASP A 400 20.27 17.38 -37.41
C ASP A 400 21.07 17.29 -38.72
N LEU A 401 22.36 16.96 -38.64
CA LEU A 401 23.22 16.74 -39.81
C LEU A 401 22.81 15.50 -40.61
N LEU A 402 22.60 14.37 -39.94
CA LEU A 402 22.15 13.13 -40.59
C LEU A 402 20.77 13.33 -41.25
N LYS A 403 19.87 14.05 -40.59
CA LYS A 403 18.56 14.39 -41.16
C LYS A 403 18.70 15.27 -42.41
N SER A 404 19.58 16.27 -42.38
CA SER A 404 19.88 17.12 -43.54
C SER A 404 20.46 16.31 -44.71
N ALA A 405 21.41 15.41 -44.44
CA ALA A 405 21.98 14.51 -45.44
C ALA A 405 20.91 13.58 -46.05
N SER A 406 20.07 12.97 -45.21
CA SER A 406 18.98 12.10 -45.65
C SER A 406 17.96 12.85 -46.53
N GLN A 407 17.59 14.08 -46.16
CA GLN A 407 16.71 14.94 -46.97
C GLN A 407 17.31 15.29 -48.34
N LYS A 408 18.63 15.25 -48.48
CA LYS A 408 19.35 15.43 -49.75
C LYS A 408 19.46 14.13 -50.56
N GLY A 409 18.89 13.02 -50.09
CA GLY A 409 18.91 11.72 -50.76
C GLY A 409 20.18 10.91 -50.53
N MET A 410 20.97 11.26 -49.52
CA MET A 410 22.18 10.51 -49.15
C MET A 410 21.86 9.38 -48.18
N ASP A 411 22.52 8.23 -48.33
CA ASP A 411 22.38 7.12 -47.38
C ASP A 411 23.20 7.38 -46.12
N VAL A 412 22.51 7.41 -44.99
CA VAL A 412 23.09 7.62 -43.65
C VAL A 412 22.62 6.57 -42.65
N SER A 413 22.11 5.44 -43.13
CA SER A 413 21.42 4.43 -42.31
C SER A 413 22.30 3.86 -41.20
N GLU A 414 23.58 3.61 -41.48
CA GLU A 414 24.55 3.11 -40.49
C GLU A 414 24.85 4.14 -39.39
N ALA A 415 24.99 5.41 -39.77
CA ALA A 415 25.25 6.49 -38.83
C ALA A 415 24.03 6.75 -37.94
N ASP A 416 22.81 6.72 -38.50
CA ASP A 416 21.57 6.84 -37.73
C ASP A 416 21.39 5.68 -36.73
N TYR A 417 21.71 4.45 -37.15
CA TYR A 417 21.69 3.28 -36.26
C TYR A 417 22.70 3.42 -35.12
N SER A 418 23.91 3.90 -35.42
CA SER A 418 24.94 4.13 -34.40
C SER A 418 24.54 5.22 -33.41
N LEU A 419 23.92 6.30 -33.89
CA LEU A 419 23.51 7.43 -33.04
C LEU A 419 22.43 7.01 -32.01
N LYS A 420 21.57 6.03 -32.33
CA LYS A 420 20.58 5.50 -31.39
C LYS A 420 21.20 4.92 -30.10
N GLN A 421 22.48 4.56 -30.12
CA GLN A 421 23.20 4.07 -28.93
C GLN A 421 23.43 5.17 -27.89
N ILE A 422 23.42 6.46 -28.27
CA ILE A 422 23.63 7.58 -27.35
C ILE A 422 22.58 7.60 -26.25
N LYS A 423 21.32 7.26 -26.57
CA LYS A 423 20.25 7.15 -25.57
C LYS A 423 20.62 6.15 -24.46
N GLN A 424 21.22 5.02 -24.82
CA GLN A 424 21.66 4.01 -23.85
C GLN A 424 22.82 4.53 -22.99
N ILE A 425 23.76 5.26 -23.59
CA ILE A 425 24.89 5.87 -22.87
C ILE A 425 24.39 6.90 -21.85
N LEU A 426 23.45 7.77 -22.23
CA LEU A 426 22.85 8.75 -21.32
C LEU A 426 22.07 8.09 -20.18
N ILE A 427 21.37 6.98 -20.43
CA ILE A 427 20.73 6.18 -19.37
C ILE A 427 21.78 5.60 -18.41
N GLN A 428 22.86 5.02 -18.94
CA GLN A 428 23.94 4.46 -18.13
C GLN A 428 24.65 5.55 -17.30
N ALA A 429 24.84 6.74 -17.85
CA ALA A 429 25.43 7.88 -17.15
C ALA A 429 24.59 8.35 -15.95
N ARG A 430 23.26 8.43 -16.13
CA ARG A 430 22.33 8.73 -15.03
C ARG A 430 22.47 7.70 -13.89
N THR A 431 22.64 6.42 -14.23
CA THR A 431 22.90 5.37 -13.24
C THR A 431 24.27 5.54 -12.55
N ILE A 432 25.35 5.71 -13.33
CA ILE A 432 26.74 5.87 -12.84
C ILE A 432 26.89 7.07 -11.90
N THR A 433 26.02 8.09 -12.02
CA THR A 433 26.01 9.25 -11.12
C THR A 433 25.98 8.86 -9.63
N HIS A 434 25.32 7.74 -9.29
CA HIS A 434 25.25 7.24 -7.91
C HIS A 434 26.59 6.78 -7.35
N LEU A 435 27.58 6.47 -8.20
CA LEU A 435 28.94 6.14 -7.78
C LEU A 435 29.71 7.38 -7.30
N SER A 436 29.32 8.57 -7.80
CA SER A 436 30.00 9.85 -7.53
C SER A 436 31.51 9.79 -7.82
N ASP A 437 31.89 9.03 -8.85
CA ASP A 437 33.25 8.90 -9.35
C ASP A 437 33.33 9.53 -10.75
N ILE A 438 34.09 10.62 -10.86
CA ILE A 438 34.22 11.39 -12.09
C ILE A 438 34.95 10.61 -13.19
N LYS A 439 35.89 9.74 -12.83
CA LYS A 439 36.67 8.98 -13.81
C LYS A 439 35.76 8.00 -14.54
N GLU A 440 35.03 7.17 -13.78
CA GLU A 440 34.10 6.19 -14.37
C GLU A 440 32.97 6.88 -15.15
N PHE A 441 32.48 8.02 -14.67
CA PHE A 441 31.49 8.80 -15.41
C PHE A 441 32.05 9.33 -16.74
N LYS A 442 33.25 9.90 -16.71
CA LYS A 442 33.92 10.44 -17.90
C LYS A 442 34.24 9.36 -18.92
N ASP A 443 34.77 8.22 -18.48
CA ASP A 443 35.07 7.07 -19.36
C ASP A 443 33.80 6.68 -20.15
N LYS A 444 32.62 6.71 -19.49
CA LYS A 444 31.35 6.45 -20.16
C LYS A 444 30.88 7.56 -21.12
N MET A 445 31.15 8.82 -20.79
CA MET A 445 30.86 9.96 -21.66
C MET A 445 31.74 9.97 -22.90
N ASP A 446 32.99 9.57 -22.77
CA ASP A 446 33.94 9.50 -23.89
C ASP A 446 33.49 8.49 -24.95
N GLU A 447 32.91 7.34 -24.56
CA GLU A 447 32.24 6.43 -25.51
C GLU A 447 31.17 7.14 -26.35
N GLY A 448 30.36 7.98 -25.70
CA GLY A 448 29.30 8.76 -26.36
C GLY A 448 29.87 9.82 -27.29
N PHE A 449 30.93 10.51 -26.88
CA PHE A 449 31.60 11.50 -27.72
C PHE A 449 32.26 10.87 -28.96
N ILE A 450 32.80 9.66 -28.84
CA ILE A 450 33.34 8.93 -30.00
C ILE A 450 32.23 8.66 -31.03
N ILE A 451 31.07 8.18 -30.58
CA ILE A 451 29.93 7.89 -31.46
C ILE A 451 29.37 9.17 -32.09
N THR A 452 29.14 10.22 -31.30
CA THR A 452 28.61 11.50 -31.81
C THR A 452 29.58 12.15 -32.79
N ASN A 453 30.89 12.12 -32.54
CA ASN A 453 31.89 12.64 -33.48
C ASN A 453 31.93 11.83 -34.78
N LYS A 454 31.91 10.49 -34.72
CA LYS A 454 31.90 9.65 -35.93
C LYS A 454 30.64 9.88 -36.78
N THR A 455 29.48 9.93 -36.14
CA THR A 455 28.18 10.14 -36.82
C THR A 455 28.04 11.55 -37.37
N LYS A 456 28.52 12.57 -36.64
CA LYS A 456 28.64 13.95 -37.12
C LYS A 456 29.48 14.01 -38.39
N GLN A 457 30.65 13.39 -38.39
CA GLN A 457 31.54 13.37 -39.55
C GLN A 457 30.88 12.66 -40.73
N ALA A 458 30.25 11.51 -40.52
CA ALA A 458 29.51 10.81 -41.58
C ALA A 458 28.39 11.66 -42.18
N GLY A 459 27.69 12.45 -41.37
CA GLY A 459 26.69 13.40 -41.86
C GLY A 459 27.29 14.52 -42.70
N LEU A 460 28.43 15.08 -42.28
CA LEU A 460 29.16 16.08 -43.05
C LEU A 460 29.67 15.51 -44.38
N ASP A 461 30.31 14.34 -44.36
CA ASP A 461 30.84 13.66 -45.54
C ASP A 461 29.73 13.35 -46.55
N ALA A 462 28.56 12.91 -46.07
CA ALA A 462 27.39 12.68 -46.93
C ALA A 462 26.88 13.98 -47.58
N ILE A 463 26.83 15.08 -46.83
CA ILE A 463 26.44 16.39 -47.37
C ILE A 463 27.47 16.87 -48.41
N ASP A 464 28.75 16.70 -48.15
CA ASP A 464 29.82 17.08 -49.08
C ASP A 464 29.79 16.22 -50.34
N GLU A 465 29.54 14.92 -50.21
CA GLU A 465 29.38 14.01 -51.33
C GLU A 465 28.16 14.38 -52.20
N PHE A 466 27.05 14.81 -51.59
CA PHE A 466 25.91 15.35 -52.33
C PHE A 466 26.33 16.53 -53.23
N TYR A 467 27.06 17.51 -52.68
CA TYR A 467 27.51 18.66 -53.46
C TYR A 467 28.53 18.27 -54.52
N PHE A 468 29.46 17.37 -54.22
CA PHE A 468 30.42 16.84 -55.18
C PHE A 468 29.71 16.17 -56.38
N ARG A 469 28.76 15.27 -56.13
CA ARG A 469 27.95 14.61 -57.17
C ARG A 469 27.15 15.62 -58.00
N ARG A 470 26.61 16.66 -57.35
CA ARG A 470 25.84 17.73 -58.02
C ARG A 470 26.69 18.59 -58.94
N TYR A 471 27.87 19.03 -58.49
CA TYR A 471 28.80 19.79 -59.32
C TYR A 471 29.38 18.94 -60.45
N GLY A 472 29.76 17.69 -60.15
CA GLY A 472 30.26 16.74 -61.14
C GLY A 472 29.24 16.48 -62.26
N LEU A 473 27.97 16.26 -61.90
CA LEU A 473 26.89 16.13 -62.89
C LEU A 473 26.72 17.41 -63.72
N GLY A 474 26.81 18.58 -63.10
CA GLY A 474 26.76 19.87 -63.82
C GLY A 474 27.88 20.01 -64.85
N ILE A 475 29.12 19.73 -64.46
CA ILE A 475 30.30 19.78 -65.35
C ILE A 475 30.18 18.74 -66.47
N ALA A 476 29.84 17.50 -66.14
CA ALA A 476 29.65 16.44 -67.14
C ALA A 476 28.56 16.82 -68.15
N THR A 477 27.45 17.41 -67.69
CA THR A 477 26.36 17.87 -68.56
C THR A 477 26.83 18.97 -69.51
N ILE A 478 27.65 19.92 -69.04
CA ILE A 478 28.25 20.96 -69.89
C ILE A 478 29.15 20.35 -70.97
N ILE A 479 30.04 19.42 -70.58
CA ILE A 479 30.96 18.76 -71.52
C ILE A 479 30.18 17.96 -72.57
N ILE A 480 29.19 17.15 -72.14
CA ILE A 480 28.35 16.35 -73.03
C ILE A 480 27.56 17.27 -73.98
N THR A 481 26.95 18.33 -73.46
CA THR A 481 26.20 19.29 -74.28
C THR A 481 27.09 19.96 -75.31
N PHE A 482 28.31 20.36 -74.93
CA PHE A 482 29.29 20.92 -75.85
C PHE A 482 29.67 19.93 -76.96
N LEU A 483 29.93 18.67 -76.61
CA LEU A 483 30.22 17.61 -77.59
C LEU A 483 29.03 17.35 -78.54
N VAL A 484 27.81 17.32 -78.01
CA VAL A 484 26.58 17.18 -78.82
C VAL A 484 26.43 18.34 -79.80
N VAL A 485 26.67 19.58 -79.36
CA VAL A 485 26.63 20.77 -80.23
C VAL A 485 27.71 20.69 -81.32
N LEU A 486 28.95 20.30 -80.97
CA LEU A 486 30.02 20.11 -81.96
C LEU A 486 29.68 19.03 -82.98
N LEU A 487 29.13 17.90 -82.55
CA LEU A 487 28.67 16.83 -83.43
C LEU A 487 27.57 17.33 -84.36
N TYR A 488 26.58 18.08 -83.84
CA TYR A 488 25.52 18.69 -84.64
C TYR A 488 26.05 19.66 -85.70
N ILE A 489 27.02 20.50 -85.35
CA ILE A 489 27.67 21.42 -86.30
C ILE A 489 28.42 20.61 -87.38
N LYS A 490 29.13 19.56 -86.99
CA LYS A 490 29.90 18.70 -87.91
C LYS A 490 28.98 17.95 -88.87
N THR A 491 27.88 17.36 -88.41
CA THR A 491 26.90 16.69 -89.29
C THR A 491 26.29 17.66 -90.27
N LYS A 492 25.85 18.85 -89.84
CA LYS A 492 25.37 19.90 -90.75
C LYS A 492 26.39 20.32 -91.81
N ARG A 493 27.69 20.32 -91.47
CA ARG A 493 28.76 20.66 -92.41
C ARG A 493 29.01 19.56 -93.43
N ILE A 494 28.82 18.29 -93.06
CA ILE A 494 28.89 17.14 -93.97
C ILE A 494 27.68 17.13 -94.91
N ASP A 495 26.48 17.39 -94.41
CA ASP A 495 25.25 17.42 -95.22
C ASP A 495 25.23 18.58 -96.22
N LYS A 496 25.92 19.69 -95.93
CA LYS A 496 26.10 20.82 -96.87
C LYS A 496 27.11 20.56 -98.01
N LYS A 497 27.89 19.48 -97.94
CA LYS A 497 28.93 19.12 -98.93
C LYS A 497 28.49 18.01 -99.89
N LYS A 498 27.27 17.50 -99.75
CA LYS A 498 26.51 16.78 -100.78
C LYS A 498 25.58 17.77 -101.46
#